data_AF-A0A6A6FAY3-F1
#
_entry.id   AF-A0A6A6FAY3-F1
#
_cell.length_a   1.000
_cell.length_b   1.000
_cell.length_c   1.000
_cell.angle_alpha   90.00
_cell.angle_beta   90.00
_cell.angle_gamma   90.00
#
_symmetry.space_group_name_H-M   'P 1'
#
loop_
_entity.id
_entity.type
_entity.pdbx_description
1 polymer ?
#
loop_
_entity_poly.entity_id
_entity_poly.type
_entity_poly.pdbx_seq_one_letter_code
_entity_poly.pdbx_strand_id
1 'polypeptide(L)'
;RSSTTGLGLSQHSAIWYLQRVQKYSSYVFTAFATMHITNTSIIPLLTQSVPASEPYLLLTRPYYQSPAVEPFMVALPLWGHILSGIAIRVIRRNQNARRYGDAYSQENKASFFTKFWPKVSGISQLGYIFVPLALGHVVLNRAIPQAYKSGGGNVDLAYVSHAFAKHPAVSFAGFAALLSVGCFHMTWGYAKYFGWTPDQVTDVGAKRELRKKRRWYLINAVAAAITGLWMAGSFGVVARGGEAAGWVAREYNEMYRMIPIIGRW
;
A
#
# COMPACT_ATOMS: atom_id res chain seq x y z
N ARG A 1 -13.21 -37.16 6.41
CA ARG A 1 -13.35 -37.28 7.88
C ARG A 1 -13.43 -35.88 8.47
N SER A 2 -14.58 -35.55 9.05
CA SER A 2 -14.88 -34.28 9.72
C SER A 2 -14.06 -34.19 11.02
N SER A 3 -13.31 -33.11 11.22
CA SER A 3 -12.61 -32.85 12.48
C SER A 3 -13.44 -31.88 13.32
N THR A 4 -14.23 -32.42 14.23
CA THR A 4 -14.85 -31.66 15.32
C THR A 4 -13.82 -31.49 16.44
N THR A 5 -13.33 -30.27 16.66
CA THR A 5 -12.56 -29.95 17.87
C THR A 5 -13.52 -29.88 19.05
N GLY A 6 -13.21 -30.61 20.13
CA GLY A 6 -14.08 -30.87 21.30
C GLY A 6 -14.50 -29.66 22.16
N LEU A 7 -14.42 -28.43 21.63
CA LEU A 7 -14.83 -27.18 22.30
C LEU A 7 -15.88 -26.38 21.52
N GLY A 8 -16.48 -26.92 20.45
CA GLY A 8 -17.55 -26.25 19.71
C GLY A 8 -17.13 -24.95 18.98
N LEU A 9 -15.84 -24.61 18.97
CA LEU A 9 -15.28 -23.42 18.32
C LEU A 9 -15.09 -23.64 16.80
N SER A 10 -16.15 -23.40 16.04
CA SER A 10 -16.27 -23.14 14.58
C SER A 10 -15.65 -24.12 13.56
N GLN A 11 -16.42 -24.38 12.48
CA GLN A 11 -16.06 -25.13 11.27
C GLN A 11 -15.05 -24.43 10.33
N HIS A 12 -14.32 -23.41 10.80
CA HIS A 12 -13.48 -22.56 9.94
C HIS A 12 -11.99 -22.87 10.08
N SER A 13 -11.30 -23.01 8.93
CA SER A 13 -9.85 -23.25 8.90
C SER A 13 -9.03 -21.99 9.22
N ALA A 14 -7.77 -22.14 9.60
CA ALA A 14 -6.84 -21.01 9.77
C ALA A 14 -6.77 -20.10 8.52
N ILE A 15 -6.83 -20.69 7.32
CA ILE A 15 -6.86 -19.93 6.06
C ILE A 15 -8.11 -19.03 6.00
N TRP A 16 -9.25 -19.52 6.48
CA TRP A 16 -10.50 -18.75 6.48
C TRP A 16 -10.37 -17.48 7.33
N TYR A 17 -9.83 -17.58 8.54
CA TYR A 17 -9.61 -16.44 9.42
C TYR A 17 -8.59 -15.46 8.82
N LEU A 18 -7.46 -15.96 8.32
CA LEU A 18 -6.44 -15.11 7.71
C LEU A 18 -6.98 -14.37 6.47
N GLN A 19 -7.80 -15.02 5.65
CA GLN A 19 -8.44 -14.38 4.50
C GLN A 19 -9.39 -13.26 4.94
N ARG A 20 -10.09 -13.42 6.07
CA ARG A 20 -10.96 -12.38 6.64
C ARG A 20 -10.15 -11.21 7.17
N VAL A 21 -9.04 -11.45 7.87
CA VAL A 21 -8.11 -10.39 8.31
C VAL A 21 -7.57 -9.63 7.10
N GLN A 22 -7.09 -10.34 6.08
CA GLN A 22 -6.57 -9.72 4.85
C GLN A 22 -7.63 -8.88 4.13
N LYS A 23 -8.87 -9.37 4.08
CA LYS A 23 -10.01 -8.72 3.43
C LYS A 23 -10.50 -7.50 4.19
N TYR A 24 -10.67 -7.58 5.50
CA TYR A 24 -11.28 -6.49 6.27
C TYR A 24 -10.29 -5.37 6.59
N SER A 25 -9.00 -5.68 6.70
CA SER A 25 -7.95 -4.66 6.78
C SER A 25 -7.95 -3.72 5.57
N SER A 26 -8.31 -4.18 4.37
CA SER A 26 -8.34 -3.31 3.18
C SER A 26 -9.45 -2.24 3.22
N TYR A 27 -10.54 -2.46 3.97
CA TYR A 27 -11.57 -1.43 4.14
C TYR A 27 -11.08 -0.25 4.94
N VAL A 28 -10.35 -0.52 6.03
CA VAL A 28 -9.74 0.53 6.84
C VAL A 28 -8.73 1.31 6.01
N PHE A 29 -7.92 0.62 5.21
CA PHE A 29 -7.01 1.29 4.26
C PHE A 29 -7.71 2.12 3.21
N THR A 30 -8.90 1.71 2.77
CA THR A 30 -9.63 2.48 1.75
C THR A 30 -10.17 3.76 2.34
N ALA A 31 -10.66 3.72 3.59
CA ALA A 31 -11.04 4.94 4.32
C ALA A 31 -9.81 5.86 4.50
N PHE A 32 -8.69 5.31 4.97
CA PHE A 32 -7.44 6.05 5.10
C PHE A 32 -6.97 6.64 3.76
N ALA A 33 -6.90 5.84 2.69
CA ALA A 33 -6.47 6.26 1.37
C ALA A 33 -7.38 7.35 0.79
N THR A 34 -8.70 7.29 1.06
CA THR A 34 -9.65 8.33 0.65
C THR A 34 -9.35 9.65 1.35
N MET A 35 -9.15 9.64 2.67
CA MET A 35 -8.74 10.85 3.39
C MET A 35 -7.37 11.34 2.89
N HIS A 36 -6.45 10.42 2.64
CA HIS A 36 -5.09 10.74 2.24
C HIS A 36 -5.02 11.37 0.83
N ILE A 37 -5.67 10.78 -0.19
CA ILE A 37 -5.74 11.37 -1.54
C ILE A 37 -6.49 12.71 -1.53
N THR A 38 -7.51 12.84 -0.67
CA THR A 38 -8.25 14.10 -0.54
C THR A 38 -7.32 15.23 -0.11
N ASN A 39 -6.51 15.03 0.94
CA ASN A 39 -5.64 16.07 1.47
C ASN A 39 -4.33 16.25 0.71
N THR A 40 -3.81 15.19 0.09
CA THR A 40 -2.50 15.23 -0.61
C THR A 40 -2.61 15.46 -2.11
N SER A 41 -3.83 15.49 -2.65
CA SER A 41 -4.05 15.67 -4.07
C SER A 41 -5.30 16.49 -4.40
N ILE A 42 -6.50 16.04 -4.02
CA ILE A 42 -7.75 16.68 -4.48
C ILE A 42 -7.85 18.12 -3.97
N ILE A 43 -7.63 18.34 -2.66
CA ILE A 43 -7.67 19.69 -2.08
C ILE A 43 -6.57 20.58 -2.68
N PRO A 44 -5.28 20.16 -2.74
CA PRO A 44 -4.26 20.91 -3.46
C PRO A 44 -4.64 21.24 -4.91
N LEU A 45 -5.25 20.30 -5.62
CA LEU A 45 -5.70 20.52 -7.00
C LEU A 45 -6.86 21.51 -7.09
N LEU A 46 -7.71 21.62 -6.07
CA LEU A 46 -8.80 22.60 -6.03
C LEU A 46 -8.30 23.99 -5.59
N THR A 47 -7.42 24.06 -4.60
CA THR A 47 -6.90 25.33 -4.07
C THR A 47 -5.77 25.90 -4.90
N GLN A 48 -5.10 25.08 -5.71
CA GLN A 48 -3.89 25.42 -6.48
C GLN A 48 -2.79 26.07 -5.61
N SER A 49 -2.77 25.73 -4.32
CA SER A 49 -1.90 26.38 -3.34
C SER A 49 -1.67 25.47 -2.14
N VAL A 50 -0.39 25.24 -1.82
CA VAL A 50 0.06 24.47 -0.65
C VAL A 50 -0.40 25.15 0.65
N PRO A 51 -0.09 26.45 0.92
CA PRO A 51 -0.55 27.10 2.14
C PRO A 51 -2.07 27.08 2.33
N ALA A 52 -2.85 27.19 1.24
CA ALA A 52 -4.31 27.12 1.31
C ALA A 52 -4.84 25.71 1.61
N SER A 53 -4.07 24.66 1.31
CA SER A 53 -4.43 23.26 1.60
C SER A 53 -4.10 22.83 3.02
N GLU A 54 -3.09 23.43 3.65
CA GLU A 54 -2.58 23.00 4.98
C GLU A 54 -3.66 22.91 6.06
N PRO A 55 -4.59 23.88 6.21
CA PRO A 55 -5.61 23.81 7.26
C PRO A 55 -6.49 22.55 7.14
N TYR A 56 -6.76 22.08 5.92
CA TYR A 56 -7.54 20.87 5.69
C TYR A 56 -6.76 19.60 6.06
N LEU A 57 -5.46 19.56 5.75
CA LEU A 57 -4.60 18.48 6.21
C LEU A 57 -4.61 18.41 7.75
N LEU A 58 -4.43 19.56 8.41
CA LEU A 58 -4.46 19.66 9.87
C LEU A 58 -5.80 19.20 10.48
N LEU A 59 -6.92 19.56 9.84
CA LEU A 59 -8.26 19.15 10.27
C LEU A 59 -8.44 17.63 10.24
N THR A 60 -7.84 16.95 9.26
CA THR A 60 -8.04 15.51 9.10
C THR A 60 -7.07 14.65 9.91
N ARG A 61 -5.89 15.18 10.28
CA ARG A 61 -4.85 14.43 11.03
C ARG A 61 -5.36 13.70 12.28
N PRO A 62 -6.19 14.28 13.17
CA PRO A 62 -6.63 13.60 14.38
C PRO A 62 -7.35 12.26 14.12
N TYR A 63 -8.01 12.12 12.96
CA TYR A 63 -8.78 10.93 12.59
C TYR A 63 -7.92 9.73 12.17
N TYR A 64 -6.62 9.91 11.93
CA TYR A 64 -5.75 8.79 11.52
C TYR A 64 -4.31 8.85 12.04
N GLN A 65 -3.87 9.95 12.65
CA GLN A 65 -2.51 10.13 13.22
C GLN A 65 -2.49 10.45 14.73
N SER A 66 -3.63 10.43 15.41
CA SER A 66 -3.63 10.58 16.87
C SER A 66 -3.10 9.30 17.55
N PRO A 67 -2.44 9.40 18.72
CA PRO A 67 -1.83 8.25 19.39
C PRO A 67 -2.79 7.09 19.65
N ALA A 68 -4.06 7.40 19.93
CA ALA A 68 -5.09 6.39 20.17
C ALA A 68 -5.65 5.77 18.87
N VAL A 69 -5.64 6.49 17.75
CA VAL A 69 -6.34 6.09 16.52
C VAL A 69 -5.38 5.50 15.48
N GLU A 70 -4.16 6.02 15.37
CA GLU A 70 -3.15 5.56 14.41
C GLU A 70 -2.88 4.04 14.46
N PRO A 71 -2.81 3.38 15.64
CA PRO A 71 -2.63 1.94 15.70
C PRO A 71 -3.78 1.18 15.01
N PHE A 72 -5.01 1.66 15.11
CA PHE A 72 -6.19 0.98 14.56
C PHE A 72 -6.47 1.35 13.10
N MET A 73 -6.16 2.58 12.70
CA MET A 73 -6.41 3.08 11.34
C MET A 73 -5.28 2.74 10.37
N VAL A 74 -4.06 2.61 10.86
CA VAL A 74 -2.87 2.43 10.00
C VAL A 74 -2.11 1.17 10.37
N ALA A 75 -1.57 1.07 11.58
CA ALA A 75 -0.59 0.03 11.91
C ALA A 75 -1.18 -1.39 11.90
N LEU A 76 -2.25 -1.64 12.65
CA LEU A 76 -2.89 -2.96 12.76
C LEU A 76 -3.47 -3.43 11.43
N PRO A 77 -4.21 -2.61 10.65
CA PRO A 77 -4.61 -2.99 9.32
C PRO A 77 -3.40 -3.32 8.43
N LEU A 78 -2.30 -2.56 8.50
CA LEU A 78 -1.13 -2.72 7.61
C LEU A 78 -0.50 -4.08 7.80
N TRP A 79 -0.11 -4.33 9.05
CA TRP A 79 0.52 -5.57 9.43
C TRP A 79 -0.45 -6.73 9.30
N GLY A 80 -1.72 -6.54 9.67
CA GLY A 80 -2.77 -7.53 9.46
C GLY A 80 -2.88 -7.95 7.99
N HIS A 81 -2.90 -6.99 7.05
CA HIS A 81 -3.00 -7.26 5.62
C HIS A 81 -1.77 -8.00 5.07
N ILE A 82 -0.57 -7.51 5.40
CA ILE A 82 0.70 -8.06 4.89
C ILE A 82 0.95 -9.44 5.49
N LEU A 83 0.90 -9.57 6.81
CA LEU A 83 1.22 -10.80 7.52
C LEU A 83 0.21 -11.91 7.21
N SER A 84 -1.09 -11.58 7.12
CA SER A 84 -2.09 -12.58 6.72
C SER A 84 -1.88 -13.09 5.30
N GLY A 85 -1.53 -12.21 4.35
CA GLY A 85 -1.21 -12.59 2.98
C GLY A 85 0.00 -13.51 2.88
N ILE A 86 1.05 -13.23 3.64
CA ILE A 86 2.25 -14.09 3.73
C ILE A 86 1.89 -15.43 4.39
N ALA A 87 1.19 -15.39 5.53
CA ALA A 87 0.81 -16.59 6.28
C ALA A 87 -0.06 -17.54 5.44
N ILE A 88 -1.05 -17.02 4.69
CA ILE A 88 -1.88 -17.84 3.79
C ILE A 88 -1.00 -18.57 2.76
N ARG A 89 0.02 -17.92 2.19
CA ARG A 89 0.91 -18.54 1.20
C ARG A 89 1.78 -19.62 1.84
N VAL A 90 2.31 -19.38 3.04
CA VAL A 90 3.09 -20.37 3.80
C VAL A 90 2.23 -21.58 4.18
N ILE A 91 1.01 -21.37 4.68
CA ILE A 91 0.10 -22.46 5.04
C ILE A 91 -0.28 -23.28 3.80
N ARG A 92 -0.61 -22.63 2.68
CA ARG A 92 -0.90 -23.33 1.42
C ARG A 92 0.30 -24.12 0.90
N ARG A 93 1.52 -23.59 1.03
CA ARG A 93 2.75 -24.32 0.71
C ARG A 93 2.88 -25.59 1.57
N ASN A 94 2.62 -25.48 2.87
CA ASN A 94 2.69 -26.61 3.78
C ASN A 94 1.59 -27.66 3.50
N GLN A 95 0.38 -27.22 3.12
CA GLN A 95 -0.69 -28.12 2.69
C GLN A 95 -0.34 -28.85 1.38
N ASN A 96 0.23 -28.14 0.40
CA ASN A 96 0.71 -28.75 -0.85
C ASN A 96 1.80 -29.79 -0.57
N ALA A 97 2.78 -29.45 0.28
CA ALA A 97 3.84 -30.38 0.70
C ALA A 97 3.29 -31.66 1.34
N ARG A 98 2.29 -31.54 2.22
CA ARG A 98 1.61 -32.70 2.83
C ARG A 98 0.83 -33.53 1.83
N ARG A 99 0.19 -32.90 0.84
CA ARG A 99 -0.63 -33.60 -0.17
C ARG A 99 0.21 -34.35 -1.20
N TYR A 100 1.34 -33.80 -1.61
CA TYR A 100 2.16 -34.34 -2.69
C TYR A 100 3.33 -35.21 -2.23
N GLY A 101 3.53 -35.38 -0.91
CA GLY A 101 4.52 -36.29 -0.35
C GLY A 101 5.96 -35.83 -0.54
N ASP A 102 6.68 -35.70 0.56
CA ASP A 102 8.14 -35.55 0.59
C ASP A 102 8.73 -34.26 -0.04
N ALA A 103 8.27 -33.10 0.44
CA ALA A 103 8.83 -31.81 0.03
C ALA A 103 10.31 -31.59 0.40
N TYR A 104 10.89 -32.46 1.24
CA TYR A 104 12.27 -32.33 1.70
C TYR A 104 13.18 -33.49 1.27
N SER A 105 12.69 -34.44 0.46
CA SER A 105 13.55 -35.39 -0.27
C SER A 105 14.62 -34.68 -1.07
N GLN A 106 15.73 -35.35 -1.31
CA GLN A 106 16.80 -34.82 -2.17
C GLN A 106 16.28 -34.47 -3.57
N GLU A 107 15.35 -35.26 -4.11
CA GLU A 107 14.69 -35.01 -5.40
C GLU A 107 13.84 -33.73 -5.40
N ASN A 108 13.07 -33.49 -4.34
CA ASN A 108 12.16 -32.35 -4.28
C ASN A 108 12.79 -31.07 -3.72
N LYS A 109 13.95 -31.13 -3.08
CA LYS A 109 14.69 -29.93 -2.62
C LYS A 109 14.99 -28.98 -3.78
N ALA A 110 15.41 -29.51 -4.92
CA ALA A 110 15.74 -28.73 -6.11
C ALA A 110 14.52 -28.01 -6.71
N SER A 111 13.32 -28.61 -6.60
CA SER A 111 12.07 -28.04 -7.12
C SER A 111 11.18 -27.42 -6.04
N PHE A 112 11.68 -27.26 -4.81
CA PHE A 112 10.84 -26.90 -3.67
C PHE A 112 10.08 -25.58 -3.88
N PHE A 113 10.78 -24.55 -4.35
CA PHE A 113 10.24 -23.20 -4.58
C PHE A 113 9.27 -23.11 -5.77
N THR A 114 9.26 -24.10 -6.66
CA THR A 114 8.40 -24.12 -7.85
C THR A 114 7.23 -25.10 -7.72
N LYS A 115 7.46 -26.26 -7.09
CA LYS A 115 6.49 -27.35 -6.94
C LYS A 115 5.46 -27.10 -5.84
N PHE A 116 5.88 -26.60 -4.67
CA PHE A 116 4.99 -26.50 -3.51
C PHE A 116 4.43 -25.10 -3.26
N TRP A 117 5.13 -24.06 -3.73
CA TRP A 117 4.70 -22.69 -3.50
C TRP A 117 3.52 -22.31 -4.40
N PRO A 118 2.50 -21.62 -3.85
CA PRO A 118 1.42 -21.09 -4.67
C PRO A 118 1.96 -20.12 -5.72
N LYS A 119 1.42 -20.16 -6.95
CA LYS A 119 1.75 -19.18 -7.99
C LYS A 119 1.57 -17.75 -7.44
N VAL A 120 2.52 -16.87 -7.77
CA VAL A 120 2.42 -15.45 -7.42
C VAL A 120 1.50 -14.80 -8.44
N SER A 121 0.40 -14.20 -7.97
CA SER A 121 -0.49 -13.43 -8.85
C SER A 121 0.10 -12.04 -9.12
N GLY A 122 -0.28 -11.39 -10.23
CA GLY A 122 0.16 -10.01 -10.50
C GLY A 122 -0.15 -9.04 -9.36
N ILE A 123 -1.30 -9.21 -8.69
CA ILE A 123 -1.67 -8.43 -7.49
C ILE A 123 -0.65 -8.63 -6.36
N SER A 124 -0.20 -9.87 -6.16
CA SER A 124 0.81 -10.19 -5.14
C SER A 124 2.19 -9.64 -5.52
N GLN A 125 2.58 -9.66 -6.80
CA GLN A 125 3.81 -9.03 -7.27
C GLN A 125 3.80 -7.54 -6.98
N LEU A 126 2.72 -6.84 -7.34
CA LEU A 126 2.53 -5.43 -7.01
C LEU A 126 2.58 -5.20 -5.50
N GLY A 127 1.97 -6.08 -4.69
CA GLY A 127 2.03 -6.00 -3.23
C GLY A 127 3.45 -6.09 -2.68
N TYR A 128 4.27 -7.02 -3.20
CA TYR A 128 5.66 -7.16 -2.76
C TYR A 128 6.53 -5.96 -3.13
N ILE A 129 6.25 -5.31 -4.27
CA ILE A 129 6.91 -4.05 -4.65
C ILE A 129 6.38 -2.88 -3.80
N PHE A 130 5.09 -2.88 -3.49
CA PHE A 130 4.45 -1.80 -2.74
C PHE A 130 4.91 -1.73 -1.28
N VAL A 131 5.15 -2.88 -0.62
CA VAL A 131 5.59 -2.93 0.78
C VAL A 131 6.83 -2.05 1.06
N PRO A 132 7.98 -2.22 0.38
CA PRO A 132 9.14 -1.37 0.64
C PRO A 132 8.90 0.10 0.29
N LEU A 133 8.13 0.40 -0.76
CA LEU A 133 7.78 1.78 -1.12
C LEU A 133 6.93 2.44 -0.01
N ALA A 134 5.90 1.74 0.48
CA ALA A 134 5.03 2.23 1.54
C ALA A 134 5.77 2.36 2.87
N LEU A 135 6.64 1.41 3.22
CA LEU A 135 7.49 1.52 4.41
C LEU A 135 8.46 2.70 4.32
N GLY A 136 9.09 2.91 3.17
CA GLY A 136 9.91 4.10 2.93
C GLY A 136 9.11 5.38 3.12
N HIS A 137 7.91 5.45 2.54
CA HIS A 137 7.00 6.58 2.73
C HIS A 137 6.65 6.82 4.21
N VAL A 138 6.32 5.78 4.98
CA VAL A 138 6.04 5.87 6.42
C VAL A 138 7.26 6.32 7.21
N VAL A 139 8.45 5.80 6.90
CA VAL A 139 9.69 6.21 7.58
C VAL A 139 9.95 7.70 7.38
N LEU A 140 9.86 8.16 6.13
CA LEU A 140 10.16 9.56 5.76
C LEU A 140 9.14 10.57 6.29
N ASN A 141 7.87 10.19 6.33
CA ASN A 141 6.77 11.13 6.63
C ASN A 141 6.14 10.91 8.02
N ARG A 142 6.59 9.90 8.78
CA ARG A 142 6.07 9.63 10.12
C ARG A 142 7.16 9.28 11.13
N ALA A 143 7.98 8.26 10.85
CA ALA A 143 8.94 7.77 11.84
C ALA A 143 10.08 8.77 12.15
N ILE A 144 10.70 9.34 11.10
CA ILE A 144 11.76 10.35 11.26
C ILE A 144 11.23 11.62 11.96
N PRO A 145 10.11 12.22 11.52
CA PRO A 145 9.54 13.38 12.20
C PRO A 145 9.16 13.13 13.67
N GLN A 146 8.67 11.94 14.01
CA GLN A 146 8.41 11.55 15.41
C GLN A 146 9.69 11.36 16.22
N ALA A 147 10.77 10.88 15.61
CA ALA A 147 12.05 10.70 16.29
C ALA A 147 12.83 12.02 16.48
N TYR A 148 12.52 13.02 15.65
CA TYR A 148 13.18 14.32 15.69
C TYR A 148 12.66 15.19 16.84
N LYS A 149 13.60 15.73 17.64
CA LYS A 149 13.40 16.69 18.76
C LYS A 149 12.10 16.46 19.56
N SER A 150 12.12 15.44 20.42
CA SER A 150 11.07 15.11 21.41
C SER A 150 9.65 14.87 20.87
N GLY A 151 9.49 14.46 19.60
CA GLY A 151 8.19 14.06 19.04
C GLY A 151 7.41 15.17 18.33
N GLY A 152 8.05 16.31 18.03
CA GLY A 152 7.38 17.52 17.54
C GLY A 152 7.30 17.68 16.02
N GLY A 153 7.93 16.81 15.21
CA GLY A 153 7.96 16.97 13.76
C GLY A 153 6.60 16.66 13.12
N ASN A 154 5.75 17.67 12.96
CA ASN A 154 4.52 17.54 12.20
C ASN A 154 4.83 17.63 10.70
N VAL A 155 4.49 16.59 9.94
CA VAL A 155 4.66 16.58 8.47
C VAL A 155 3.47 17.20 7.77
N ASP A 156 3.68 18.38 7.23
CA ASP A 156 2.75 19.16 6.43
C ASP A 156 3.06 19.03 4.92
N LEU A 157 2.25 19.67 4.08
CA LEU A 157 2.48 19.66 2.63
C LEU A 157 3.76 20.43 2.28
N ALA A 158 4.13 21.45 3.06
CA ALA A 158 5.38 22.20 2.91
C ALA A 158 6.64 21.34 3.15
N TYR A 159 6.62 20.40 4.09
CA TYR A 159 7.69 19.41 4.26
C TYR A 159 7.86 18.60 2.97
N VAL A 160 6.77 18.08 2.43
CA VAL A 160 6.80 17.31 1.18
C VAL A 160 7.28 18.16 0.01
N SER A 161 6.80 19.40 -0.14
CA SER A 161 7.23 20.31 -1.22
C SER A 161 8.72 20.64 -1.12
N HIS A 162 9.25 20.82 0.11
CA HIS A 162 10.66 21.05 0.35
C HIS A 162 11.51 19.86 -0.11
N ALA A 163 11.08 18.61 0.13
CA ALA A 163 11.74 17.42 -0.40
C ALA A 163 11.75 17.37 -1.94
N PHE A 164 10.66 17.78 -2.61
CA PHE A 164 10.62 17.85 -4.07
C PHE A 164 11.59 18.91 -4.62
N ALA A 165 11.74 20.04 -3.92
CA ALA A 165 12.67 21.08 -4.33
C ALA A 165 14.14 20.68 -4.10
N LYS A 166 14.46 20.04 -2.97
CA LYS A 166 15.83 19.64 -2.61
C LYS A 166 16.31 18.37 -3.33
N HIS A 167 15.43 17.39 -3.47
CA HIS A 167 15.79 16.07 -3.99
C HIS A 167 14.84 15.65 -5.12
N PRO A 168 14.73 16.42 -6.21
CA PRO A 168 13.70 16.24 -7.22
C PRO A 168 13.72 14.84 -7.85
N ALA A 169 14.89 14.33 -8.24
CA ALA A 169 14.98 13.02 -8.87
C ALA A 169 14.45 11.89 -7.97
N VAL A 170 14.89 11.86 -6.70
CA VAL A 170 14.47 10.84 -5.73
C VAL A 170 13.00 11.00 -5.36
N SER A 171 12.54 12.24 -5.15
CA SER A 171 11.15 12.53 -4.79
C SER A 171 10.19 12.16 -5.92
N PHE A 172 10.41 12.64 -7.15
CA PHE A 172 9.56 12.29 -8.29
C PHE A 172 9.57 10.79 -8.58
N ALA A 173 10.75 10.15 -8.62
CA ALA A 173 10.82 8.71 -8.89
C ALA A 173 10.14 7.88 -7.78
N GLY A 174 10.42 8.21 -6.51
CA GLY A 174 9.87 7.51 -5.35
C GLY A 174 8.35 7.64 -5.25
N PHE A 175 7.83 8.86 -5.34
CA PHE A 175 6.38 9.08 -5.33
C PHE A 175 5.70 8.54 -6.59
N ALA A 176 6.33 8.59 -7.76
CA ALA A 176 5.74 8.01 -8.97
C ALA A 176 5.61 6.49 -8.88
N ALA A 177 6.65 5.81 -8.37
CA ALA A 177 6.63 4.38 -8.12
C ALA A 177 5.57 4.03 -7.06
N LEU A 178 5.56 4.75 -5.92
CA LEU A 178 4.61 4.52 -4.84
C LEU A 178 3.16 4.66 -5.31
N LEU A 179 2.82 5.77 -5.98
CA LEU A 179 1.47 6.04 -6.46
C LEU A 179 1.04 5.03 -7.52
N SER A 180 1.91 4.74 -8.50
CA SER A 180 1.57 3.80 -9.57
C SER A 180 1.37 2.39 -9.04
N VAL A 181 2.35 1.84 -8.32
CA VAL A 181 2.27 0.46 -7.80
C VAL A 181 1.13 0.34 -6.79
N GLY A 182 0.99 1.33 -5.89
CA GLY A 182 -0.07 1.35 -4.89
C GLY A 182 -1.47 1.38 -5.49
N CYS A 183 -1.73 2.29 -6.42
CA CYS A 183 -3.03 2.40 -7.09
C CYS A 183 -3.36 1.12 -7.87
N PHE A 184 -2.41 0.58 -8.65
CA PHE A 184 -2.64 -0.66 -9.38
C PHE A 184 -2.89 -1.84 -8.45
N HIS A 185 -2.16 -1.95 -7.33
CA HIS A 185 -2.39 -2.99 -6.33
C HIS A 185 -3.80 -2.91 -5.75
N MET A 186 -4.23 -1.70 -5.34
CA MET A 186 -5.55 -1.47 -4.76
C MET A 186 -6.67 -1.73 -5.75
N THR A 187 -6.60 -1.17 -6.97
CA THR A 187 -7.64 -1.33 -8.00
C THR A 187 -7.78 -2.79 -8.43
N TRP A 188 -6.68 -3.49 -8.71
CA TRP A 188 -6.73 -4.91 -9.04
C TRP A 188 -7.18 -5.78 -7.85
N GLY A 189 -6.79 -5.41 -6.63
CA GLY A 189 -7.27 -6.03 -5.40
C GLY A 189 -8.79 -5.94 -5.26
N TYR A 190 -9.36 -4.76 -5.48
CA TYR A 190 -10.81 -4.54 -5.50
C TYR A 190 -11.51 -5.25 -6.65
N ALA A 191 -10.93 -5.29 -7.84
CA ALA A 191 -11.47 -6.07 -8.94
C ALA A 191 -11.58 -7.55 -8.57
N LYS A 192 -10.54 -8.12 -7.93
CA LYS A 192 -10.56 -9.51 -7.46
C LYS A 192 -11.59 -9.73 -6.36
N TYR A 193 -11.69 -8.76 -5.47
CA TYR A 193 -12.65 -8.77 -4.37
C TYR A 193 -14.10 -8.91 -4.86
N PHE A 194 -14.45 -8.15 -5.91
CA PHE A 194 -15.79 -8.14 -6.49
C PHE A 194 -16.03 -9.20 -7.58
N GLY A 195 -15.12 -10.15 -7.78
CA GLY A 195 -15.32 -11.18 -8.81
C GLY A 195 -15.09 -10.68 -10.25
N TRP A 196 -14.37 -9.57 -10.41
CA TRP A 196 -14.27 -8.84 -11.67
C TRP A 196 -12.94 -8.98 -12.40
N THR A 197 -12.00 -9.79 -11.90
CA THR A 197 -10.76 -10.03 -12.66
C THR A 197 -11.02 -10.89 -13.90
N PRO A 198 -10.12 -10.85 -14.90
CA PRO A 198 -10.24 -11.68 -16.09
C PRO A 198 -10.28 -13.19 -15.80
N ASP A 199 -9.55 -13.67 -14.80
CA ASP A 199 -9.54 -15.09 -14.40
C ASP A 199 -10.88 -15.56 -13.79
N GLN A 200 -11.73 -14.64 -13.36
CA GLN A 200 -13.06 -14.92 -12.79
C GLN A 200 -14.19 -14.87 -13.84
N VAL A 201 -13.86 -14.79 -15.14
CA VAL A 201 -14.84 -14.88 -16.24
C VAL A 201 -15.22 -16.34 -16.48
N THR A 202 -16.53 -16.61 -16.43
CA THR A 202 -17.12 -17.95 -16.59
C THR A 202 -17.66 -18.26 -17.99
N ASP A 203 -17.73 -17.29 -18.90
CA ASP A 203 -18.14 -17.54 -20.29
C ASP A 203 -17.18 -18.53 -20.99
N VAL A 204 -17.60 -19.08 -22.13
CA VAL A 204 -16.81 -20.00 -22.97
C VAL A 204 -16.56 -19.43 -24.36
N GLY A 205 -15.56 -19.99 -25.07
CA GLY A 205 -15.24 -19.63 -26.46
C GLY A 205 -14.80 -18.17 -26.65
N ALA A 206 -15.06 -17.61 -27.83
CA ALA A 206 -14.64 -16.25 -28.22
C ALA A 206 -15.18 -15.15 -27.26
N LYS A 207 -16.39 -15.34 -26.72
CA LYS A 207 -17.02 -14.43 -25.77
C LYS A 207 -16.20 -14.30 -24.49
N ARG A 208 -15.61 -15.41 -24.01
CA ARG A 208 -14.72 -15.42 -22.83
C ARG A 208 -13.52 -14.52 -23.04
N GLU A 209 -12.82 -14.70 -24.16
CA GLU A 209 -11.59 -13.97 -24.44
C GLU A 209 -11.85 -12.47 -24.66
N LEU A 210 -12.96 -12.11 -25.31
CA LEU A 210 -13.38 -10.72 -25.44
C LEU A 210 -13.67 -10.07 -24.07
N ARG A 211 -14.42 -10.77 -23.21
CA ARG A 211 -14.75 -10.25 -21.86
C ARG A 211 -13.52 -10.14 -20.97
N LYS A 212 -12.59 -11.09 -21.06
CA LYS A 212 -11.29 -11.03 -20.36
C LYS A 212 -10.49 -9.80 -20.76
N LYS A 213 -10.34 -9.56 -22.08
CA LYS A 213 -9.65 -8.36 -22.61
C LYS A 213 -10.34 -7.08 -22.13
N ARG A 214 -11.67 -7.00 -22.25
CA ARG A 214 -12.43 -5.81 -21.82
C ARG A 214 -12.24 -5.52 -20.32
N ARG A 215 -12.37 -6.52 -19.46
CA ARG A 215 -12.13 -6.36 -18.01
C ARG A 215 -10.69 -5.91 -17.75
N TRP A 216 -9.71 -6.52 -18.41
CA TRP A 216 -8.31 -6.13 -18.27
C TRP A 216 -8.08 -4.64 -18.63
N TYR A 217 -8.58 -4.18 -19.78
CA TYR A 217 -8.43 -2.77 -20.17
C TYR A 217 -9.13 -1.83 -19.21
N LEU A 218 -10.35 -2.16 -18.78
CA LEU A 218 -11.10 -1.31 -17.85
C LEU A 218 -10.44 -1.22 -16.47
N ILE A 219 -9.94 -2.33 -15.91
CA ILE A 219 -9.23 -2.30 -14.61
C ILE A 219 -7.99 -1.39 -14.71
N ASN A 220 -7.20 -1.53 -15.78
CA ASN A 220 -6.01 -0.70 -15.97
C ASN A 220 -6.36 0.77 -16.24
N ALA A 221 -7.43 1.05 -16.98
CA ALA A 221 -7.91 2.41 -17.21
C ALA A 221 -8.34 3.08 -15.89
N VAL A 222 -9.08 2.36 -15.03
CA VAL A 222 -9.45 2.86 -13.70
C VAL A 222 -8.22 3.07 -12.82
N ALA A 223 -7.28 2.13 -12.80
CA ALA A 223 -6.05 2.26 -12.04
C ALA A 223 -5.24 3.50 -12.49
N ALA A 224 -5.07 3.66 -13.80
CA ALA A 224 -4.38 4.81 -14.39
C ALA A 224 -5.10 6.13 -14.11
N ALA A 225 -6.44 6.17 -14.14
CA ALA A 225 -7.21 7.35 -13.80
C ALA A 225 -7.03 7.77 -12.34
N ILE A 226 -7.06 6.81 -11.40
CA ILE A 226 -6.82 7.08 -9.98
C ILE A 226 -5.37 7.56 -9.76
N THR A 227 -4.38 6.91 -10.39
CA THR A 227 -2.98 7.34 -10.32
C THR A 227 -2.81 8.75 -10.88
N GLY A 228 -3.38 9.03 -12.05
CA GLY A 228 -3.32 10.33 -12.71
C GLY A 228 -3.95 11.42 -11.88
N LEU A 229 -5.12 11.16 -11.28
CA LEU A 229 -5.76 12.10 -10.35
C LEU A 229 -4.85 12.39 -9.15
N TRP A 230 -4.30 11.35 -8.52
CA TRP A 230 -3.41 11.53 -7.37
C TRP A 230 -2.18 12.36 -7.75
N MET A 231 -1.52 12.01 -8.87
CA MET A 231 -0.36 12.72 -9.40
C MET A 231 -0.68 14.17 -9.81
N ALA A 232 -1.89 14.46 -10.29
CA ALA A 232 -2.25 15.81 -10.72
C ALA A 232 -2.15 16.80 -9.55
N GLY A 233 -2.72 16.48 -8.39
CA GLY A 233 -2.60 17.33 -7.21
C GLY A 233 -1.20 17.28 -6.57
N SER A 234 -0.61 16.08 -6.44
CA SER A 234 0.68 15.96 -5.78
C SER A 234 1.83 16.56 -6.60
N PHE A 235 1.94 16.26 -7.90
CA PHE A 235 3.00 16.79 -8.76
C PHE A 235 2.66 18.13 -9.38
N GLY A 236 1.39 18.37 -9.69
CA GLY A 236 0.95 19.62 -10.29
C GLY A 236 0.93 20.79 -9.31
N VAL A 237 0.72 20.53 -8.02
CA VAL A 237 0.62 21.58 -6.99
C VAL A 237 1.65 21.38 -5.88
N VAL A 238 1.60 20.25 -5.15
CA VAL A 238 2.45 20.07 -3.95
C VAL A 238 3.95 20.09 -4.28
N ALA A 239 4.37 19.35 -5.30
CA ALA A 239 5.78 19.32 -5.73
C ALA A 239 6.29 20.67 -6.25
N ARG A 240 5.38 21.57 -6.65
CA ARG A 240 5.71 22.93 -7.11
C ARG A 240 5.65 23.97 -5.98
N GLY A 241 5.33 23.55 -4.74
CA GLY A 241 5.29 24.43 -3.57
C GLY A 241 6.64 25.02 -3.16
N GLY A 242 7.74 24.48 -3.69
CA GLY A 242 9.08 25.00 -3.46
C GLY A 242 9.67 24.67 -2.09
N GLU A 243 10.83 25.25 -1.80
CA GLU A 243 11.48 25.11 -0.51
C GLU A 243 10.75 25.93 0.57
N ALA A 244 10.50 25.31 1.72
CA ALA A 244 10.21 26.07 2.95
C ALA A 244 11.32 27.09 3.27
N ALA A 245 10.97 28.14 4.02
CA ALA A 245 11.87 29.23 4.39
C ALA A 245 12.19 29.28 5.89
N GLY A 246 13.26 30.00 6.25
CA GLY A 246 13.59 30.34 7.63
C GLY A 246 13.96 29.12 8.49
N TRP A 247 13.55 29.16 9.75
CA TRP A 247 13.86 28.12 10.73
C TRP A 247 13.20 26.77 10.38
N VAL A 248 11.99 26.79 9.80
CA VAL A 248 11.26 25.59 9.36
C VAL A 248 12.06 24.80 8.32
N ALA A 249 12.63 25.51 7.33
CA ALA A 249 13.50 24.89 6.33
C ALA A 249 14.69 24.16 6.95
N ARG A 250 15.29 24.75 8.00
CA ARG A 250 16.44 24.14 8.70
C ARG A 250 16.01 22.85 9.39
N GLU A 251 14.84 22.83 10.02
CA GLU A 251 14.33 21.61 10.66
C GLU A 251 14.03 20.50 9.65
N TYR A 252 13.44 20.85 8.51
CA TYR A 252 13.20 19.88 7.44
C TYR A 252 14.52 19.28 6.93
N ASN A 253 15.54 20.12 6.71
CA ASN A 253 16.87 19.65 6.33
C ASN A 253 17.51 18.75 7.41
N GLU A 254 17.38 19.10 8.69
CA GLU A 254 17.86 18.26 9.79
C GLU A 254 17.15 16.89 9.82
N MET A 255 15.84 16.85 9.57
CA MET A 255 15.09 15.59 9.43
C MET A 255 15.56 14.78 8.22
N TYR A 256 15.73 15.39 7.05
CA TYR A 256 16.21 14.69 5.85
C TYR A 256 17.64 14.15 6.02
N ARG A 257 18.48 14.80 6.82
CA ARG A 257 19.83 14.31 7.16
C ARG A 257 19.82 13.01 7.97
N MET A 258 18.72 12.69 8.65
CA MET A 258 18.58 11.41 9.36
C MET A 258 18.38 10.22 8.41
N ILE A 259 18.16 10.47 7.12
CA ILE A 259 17.96 9.43 6.11
C ILE A 259 19.35 8.92 5.66
N PRO A 260 19.69 7.63 5.87
CA PRO A 260 21.04 7.13 5.60
C PRO A 260 21.53 7.31 4.14
N ILE A 261 20.60 7.38 3.18
CA ILE A 261 20.87 7.46 1.74
C ILE A 261 20.89 8.92 1.25
N ILE A 262 20.08 9.80 1.85
CA ILE A 262 19.93 11.20 1.42
C ILE A 262 20.83 12.12 2.25
N GLY A 263 20.99 11.86 3.55
CA GLY A 263 21.76 12.73 4.46
C GLY A 263 23.26 12.82 4.21
N ARG A 264 23.78 12.15 3.17
CA ARG A 264 25.16 12.28 2.68
C ARG A 264 25.31 13.35 1.57
N TRP A 265 24.20 13.89 1.06
CA TRP A 265 24.16 14.85 -0.05
C TRP A 265 23.38 16.11 0.33
#